data_AF-A0A1Y5FKN1-F1
#
_entry.id   AF-A0A1Y5FKN1-F1
#
_cell.length_a   1.000
_cell.length_b   1.000
_cell.length_c   1.000
_cell.angle_alpha   90.00
_cell.angle_beta   90.00
_cell.angle_gamma   90.00
#
_symmetry.space_group_name_H-M   'P 1'
#
loop_
_entity.id
_entity.type
_entity.pdbx_description
1 polymer ?
#
loop_
_entity_poly.entity_id
_entity_poly.type
_entity_poly.pdbx_seq_one_letter_code
_entity_poly.pdbx_strand_id
1 'polypeptide(L)'
;SIKVNVVMMRAYNGNQIDQFLAWVKHKPLTLRFIELMQTGDNEEFYRRNHVSGEDIKQRLLSEGWEQALRSKDAGPAQEFHHPDYRGRVGLIMPYSKDFCASCNRLRISATGKLHLCLFSDKGLDLRQLLQHADQKDELIAHMQTQLNDKKVSHYLQDGNTGGTSHLAMLGG
;
A
#
# COMPACT_ATOMS: atom_id res chain seq x y z
N SER A 1 -15.80 -7.27 4.67
CA SER A 1 -16.16 -5.85 4.76
C SER A 1 -15.79 -5.14 3.46
N ILE A 2 -16.56 -4.13 3.07
CA ILE A 2 -16.28 -3.31 1.87
C ILE A 2 -15.19 -2.29 2.18
N LYS A 3 -14.25 -2.12 1.26
CA LYS A 3 -13.15 -1.14 1.34
C LYS A 3 -13.16 -0.29 0.08
N VAL A 4 -13.09 1.02 0.24
CA VAL A 4 -12.96 1.97 -0.87
C VAL A 4 -11.60 2.63 -0.76
N ASN A 5 -10.82 2.60 -1.84
CA ASN A 5 -9.50 3.21 -1.88
C ASN A 5 -9.55 4.50 -2.70
N VAL A 6 -8.93 5.55 -2.18
CA VAL A 6 -8.82 6.86 -2.82
C VAL A 6 -7.35 7.26 -2.79
N VAL A 7 -6.77 7.49 -3.95
CA VAL A 7 -5.45 8.12 -4.04
C VAL A 7 -5.63 9.62 -3.85
N MET A 8 -4.99 10.18 -2.82
CA MET A 8 -5.08 11.61 -2.52
C MET A 8 -4.13 12.39 -3.42
N MET A 9 -4.69 13.39 -4.12
CA MET A 9 -3.99 14.21 -5.10
C MET A 9 -4.40 15.67 -4.95
N ARG A 10 -3.39 16.53 -4.74
CA ARG A 10 -3.55 17.96 -4.43
C ARG A 10 -4.51 18.67 -5.38
N ALA A 11 -4.32 18.51 -6.69
CA ALA A 11 -5.11 19.24 -7.69
C ALA A 11 -6.51 18.66 -7.95
N TYR A 12 -6.82 17.46 -7.44
CA TYR A 12 -8.05 16.75 -7.80
C TYR A 12 -9.02 16.63 -6.61
N ASN A 13 -8.57 15.94 -5.55
CA ASN A 13 -9.42 15.62 -4.39
C ASN A 13 -8.78 16.07 -3.06
N GLY A 14 -7.67 16.82 -3.10
CA GLY A 14 -6.98 17.33 -1.91
C GLY A 14 -7.89 18.13 -0.98
N ASN A 15 -8.86 18.87 -1.53
CA ASN A 15 -9.81 19.69 -0.77
C ASN A 15 -11.13 18.96 -0.44
N GLN A 16 -11.23 17.64 -0.67
CA GLN A 16 -12.47 16.87 -0.52
C GLN A 16 -12.50 15.98 0.74
N ILE A 17 -11.49 16.07 1.61
CA ILE A 17 -11.40 15.25 2.84
C ILE A 17 -12.69 15.36 3.67
N ASP A 18 -13.22 16.56 3.86
CA ASP A 18 -14.47 16.79 4.59
C ASP A 18 -15.67 16.05 3.99
N GLN A 19 -15.78 16.04 2.66
CA GLN A 19 -16.86 15.35 1.96
C GLN A 19 -16.74 13.84 2.14
N PHE A 20 -15.52 13.31 2.08
CA PHE A 20 -15.24 11.91 2.34
C PHE A 20 -15.55 11.48 3.78
N LEU A 21 -15.18 12.30 4.77
CA LEU A 21 -15.47 12.05 6.19
C LEU A 21 -16.98 12.09 6.46
N ALA A 22 -17.68 13.10 5.94
CA ALA A 22 -19.14 13.18 6.02
C ALA A 22 -19.81 11.95 5.38
N TRP A 23 -19.30 11.49 4.24
CA TRP A 23 -19.82 10.30 3.56
C TRP A 23 -19.58 9.02 4.36
N VAL A 24 -18.37 8.80 4.89
CA VAL A 24 -18.02 7.57 5.61
C VAL A 24 -18.73 7.48 6.96
N LYS A 25 -19.12 8.60 7.57
CA LYS A 25 -19.90 8.65 8.83
C LYS A 25 -21.10 7.71 8.85
N HIS A 26 -21.84 7.65 7.75
CA HIS A 26 -23.09 6.89 7.67
C HIS A 26 -22.95 5.52 6.98
N LYS A 27 -21.75 5.16 6.50
CA LYS A 27 -21.52 3.96 5.69
C LYS A 27 -20.71 2.91 6.46
N PRO A 28 -21.17 1.65 6.56
CA PRO A 28 -20.44 0.58 7.25
C PRO A 28 -19.31 0.01 6.37
N LEU A 29 -18.36 0.85 5.98
CA LEU A 29 -17.21 0.51 5.14
C LEU A 29 -15.93 1.19 5.67
N THR A 30 -14.78 0.74 5.15
CA THR A 30 -13.50 1.41 5.41
C THR A 30 -13.11 2.24 4.18
N LEU A 31 -13.01 3.55 4.34
CA LEU A 31 -12.45 4.45 3.34
C LEU A 31 -10.94 4.55 3.55
N ARG A 32 -10.14 4.33 2.51
CA ARG A 32 -8.68 4.34 2.58
C ARG A 32 -8.11 5.45 1.74
N PHE A 33 -7.40 6.37 2.38
CA PHE A 33 -6.58 7.36 1.70
C PHE A 33 -5.19 6.78 1.46
N ILE A 34 -4.75 6.85 0.22
CA ILE A 34 -3.45 6.36 -0.24
C ILE A 34 -2.68 7.57 -0.73
N GLU A 35 -1.46 7.75 -0.24
CA GLU A 35 -0.58 8.76 -0.83
C GLU A 35 -0.22 8.37 -2.26
N LEU A 36 -0.23 9.35 -3.16
CA LEU A 36 0.29 9.18 -4.50
C LEU A 36 1.76 8.75 -4.42
N MET A 37 2.09 7.60 -4.99
CA MET A 37 3.47 7.08 -5.04
C MET A 37 4.17 7.54 -6.32
N GLN A 38 5.43 7.93 -6.18
CA GLN A 38 6.34 8.13 -7.30
C GLN A 38 6.64 6.77 -7.95
N THR A 39 6.62 6.74 -9.27
CA THR A 39 7.00 5.62 -10.11
C THR A 39 7.96 6.12 -11.19
N GLY A 40 8.56 5.20 -11.95
CA GLY A 40 9.61 5.54 -12.91
C GLY A 40 9.17 6.50 -14.04
N ASP A 41 7.87 6.63 -14.30
CA ASP A 41 7.32 7.43 -15.40
C ASP A 41 6.49 8.66 -14.96
N ASN A 42 6.34 8.91 -13.65
CA ASN A 42 5.38 9.90 -13.14
C ASN A 42 5.98 11.02 -12.29
N GLU A 43 7.30 11.20 -12.27
CA GLU A 43 7.98 12.09 -11.31
C GLU A 43 7.40 13.51 -11.26
N GLU A 44 7.18 14.14 -12.42
CA GLU A 44 6.59 15.48 -12.46
C GLU A 44 5.15 15.50 -11.94
N PHE A 45 4.36 14.49 -12.28
CA PHE A 45 2.99 14.34 -11.81
C PHE A 45 2.96 14.15 -10.29
N TYR A 46 3.87 13.34 -9.74
CA TYR A 46 4.07 13.14 -8.32
C TYR A 46 4.40 14.46 -7.62
N ARG A 47 5.41 15.21 -8.08
CA ARG A 47 5.80 16.49 -7.47
C ARG A 47 4.65 17.50 -7.39
N ARG A 48 3.78 17.53 -8.40
CA ARG A 48 2.63 18.44 -8.46
C ARG A 48 1.46 18.00 -7.56
N ASN A 49 1.27 16.70 -7.37
CA ASN A 49 0.04 16.15 -6.79
C ASN A 49 0.21 15.45 -5.46
N HIS A 50 1.42 15.11 -5.03
CA HIS A 50 1.64 14.43 -3.75
C HIS A 50 1.11 15.25 -2.57
N VAL A 51 0.44 14.52 -1.66
CA VAL A 51 -0.09 14.98 -0.39
C VAL A 51 0.33 13.95 0.66
N SER A 52 0.97 14.41 1.72
CA SER A 52 1.35 13.56 2.85
C SER A 52 0.09 13.10 3.59
N GLY A 53 0.04 11.82 3.94
CA GLY A 53 -1.02 11.28 4.80
C GLY A 53 -0.86 11.70 6.26
N GLU A 54 0.32 12.21 6.65
CA GLU A 54 0.57 12.65 8.02
C GLU A 54 -0.32 13.85 8.39
N ASP A 55 -0.54 14.79 7.47
CA ASP A 55 -1.45 15.92 7.72
C ASP A 55 -2.89 15.43 7.96
N ILE A 56 -3.32 14.40 7.20
CA ILE A 56 -4.63 13.77 7.37
C ILE A 56 -4.70 13.04 8.71
N LYS A 57 -3.62 12.34 9.10
CA LYS A 57 -3.54 11.65 10.39
C LYS A 57 -3.68 12.61 11.56
N GLN A 58 -2.90 13.69 11.57
CA GLN A 58 -2.97 14.69 12.64
C GLN A 58 -4.36 15.33 12.72
N ARG A 59 -4.97 15.59 11.57
CA ARG A 59 -6.35 16.06 11.50
C ARG A 59 -7.33 15.08 12.13
N LEU A 60 -7.31 13.80 11.74
CA LEU A 60 -8.18 12.77 12.29
C LEU A 60 -8.04 12.69 13.82
N LEU A 61 -6.81 12.66 14.33
CA LEU A 61 -6.55 12.64 15.77
C LEU A 61 -7.13 13.88 16.48
N SER A 62 -6.98 15.07 15.89
CA SER A 62 -7.53 16.31 16.44
C SER A 62 -9.06 16.36 16.44
N GLU A 63 -9.69 15.62 15.52
CA GLU A 63 -11.14 15.50 15.37
C GLU A 63 -11.73 14.32 16.17
N GLY A 64 -10.96 13.72 17.09
CA GLY A 64 -11.46 12.68 18.00
C GLY A 64 -11.46 11.26 17.41
N TRP A 65 -10.77 11.04 16.29
CA TRP A 65 -10.54 9.69 15.79
C TRP A 65 -9.44 8.99 16.59
N GLU A 66 -9.62 7.69 16.81
CA GLU A 66 -8.69 6.83 17.52
C GLU A 66 -8.05 5.83 16.55
N GLN A 67 -6.73 5.67 16.65
CA GLN A 67 -6.01 4.68 15.86
C GLN A 67 -6.29 3.27 16.40
N ALA A 68 -6.78 2.39 15.53
CA ALA A 68 -7.00 0.99 15.85
C ALA A 68 -5.68 0.23 16.02
N LEU A 69 -5.66 -0.71 16.96
CA LEU A 69 -4.54 -1.63 17.13
C LEU A 69 -4.36 -2.50 15.88
N ARG A 70 -3.12 -2.63 15.44
CA ARG A 70 -2.77 -3.39 14.24
C ARG A 70 -2.64 -4.88 14.56
N SER A 71 -3.38 -5.73 13.86
CA SER A 71 -3.18 -7.19 13.92
C SER A 71 -1.93 -7.60 13.12
N LYS A 72 -1.38 -8.79 13.42
CA LYS A 72 -0.21 -9.33 12.69
C LYS A 72 -0.49 -9.52 11.19
N ASP A 73 -1.73 -9.85 10.86
CA ASP A 73 -2.17 -10.08 9.47
C ASP A 73 -2.75 -8.82 8.80
N ALA A 74 -2.69 -7.67 9.49
CA ALA A 74 -3.21 -6.43 8.95
C ALA A 74 -2.41 -5.98 7.72
N GLY A 75 -3.13 -5.39 6.76
CA GLY A 75 -2.54 -4.71 5.62
C GLY A 75 -1.74 -3.46 6.03
N PRO A 76 -1.24 -2.69 5.05
CA PRO A 76 -0.36 -1.54 5.30
C PRO A 76 -1.07 -0.32 5.91
N ALA A 77 -2.41 -0.33 5.97
CA ALA A 77 -3.18 0.84 6.38
C ALA A 77 -3.11 1.00 7.89
N GLN A 78 -2.81 2.21 8.36
CA GLN A 78 -3.14 2.63 9.71
C GLN A 78 -4.64 2.91 9.76
N GLU A 79 -5.41 2.07 10.45
CA GLU A 79 -6.87 2.22 10.52
C GLU A 79 -7.28 3.04 11.74
N PHE A 80 -8.32 3.86 11.57
CA PHE A 80 -8.87 4.77 12.55
C PHE A 80 -10.38 4.57 12.65
N HIS A 81 -10.92 4.73 13.85
CA HIS A 81 -12.36 4.76 14.10
C HIS A 81 -12.75 5.98 14.91
N HIS A 82 -14.02 6.37 14.85
CA HIS A 82 -14.58 7.45 15.65
C HIS A 82 -15.90 6.96 16.26
N PRO A 83 -16.20 7.23 17.55
CA PRO A 83 -17.42 6.76 18.21
C PRO A 83 -18.72 7.11 17.45
N ASP A 84 -18.79 8.31 16.89
CA ASP A 84 -19.96 8.79 16.13
C ASP A 84 -20.05 8.29 14.68
N TYR A 85 -19.13 7.44 14.21
CA TYR A 85 -19.03 7.04 12.81
C TYR A 85 -19.27 5.54 12.66
N ARG A 86 -20.10 5.16 11.69
CA ARG A 86 -20.31 3.76 11.32
C ARG A 86 -19.14 3.20 10.51
N GLY A 87 -18.49 4.06 9.74
CA GLY A 87 -17.36 3.70 8.90
C GLY A 87 -16.01 3.95 9.57
N ARG A 88 -14.95 3.47 8.90
CA ARG A 88 -13.57 3.62 9.34
C ARG A 88 -12.75 4.37 8.29
N VAL A 89 -11.67 5.00 8.73
CA VAL A 89 -10.68 5.61 7.84
C VAL A 89 -9.38 4.82 7.92
N GLY A 90 -8.73 4.58 6.78
CA GLY A 90 -7.41 3.96 6.73
C GLY A 90 -6.42 4.86 5.98
N LEU A 91 -5.21 4.99 6.49
CA LEU A 91 -4.14 5.76 5.85
C LEU A 91 -3.03 4.82 5.37
N ILE A 92 -2.72 4.85 4.08
CA ILE A 92 -1.61 4.11 3.47
C ILE A 92 -0.53 5.13 3.11
N MET A 93 0.49 5.21 3.95
CA MET A 93 1.56 6.22 3.91
C MET A 93 2.91 5.55 3.59
N PRO A 94 3.18 5.21 2.32
CA PRO A 94 4.40 4.51 1.90
C PRO A 94 5.68 5.30 2.19
N TYR A 95 5.59 6.61 2.38
CA TYR A 95 6.75 7.47 2.72
C TYR A 95 7.02 7.57 4.22
N SER A 96 6.19 6.96 5.08
CA SER A 96 6.40 6.94 6.52
C SER A 96 7.58 6.02 6.91
N LYS A 97 8.36 6.46 7.91
CA LYS A 97 9.61 5.81 8.35
C LYS A 97 9.49 4.30 8.60
N ASP A 98 8.36 3.84 9.12
CA ASP A 98 8.15 2.45 9.55
C ASP A 98 7.17 1.67 8.66
N PHE A 99 6.86 2.18 7.45
CA PHE A 99 5.91 1.54 6.54
C PHE A 99 6.30 0.09 6.22
N CYS A 100 7.59 -0.15 5.96
CA CYS A 100 8.11 -1.47 5.60
C CYS A 100 8.35 -2.40 6.79
N ALA A 101 8.51 -1.87 8.02
CA ALA A 101 8.89 -2.65 9.20
C ALA A 101 7.89 -3.77 9.56
N SER A 102 6.65 -3.63 9.10
CA SER A 102 5.55 -4.57 9.29
C SER A 102 4.99 -5.10 7.97
N CYS A 103 5.74 -4.98 6.87
CA CYS A 103 5.29 -5.39 5.55
C CYS A 103 5.36 -6.93 5.40
N ASN A 104 4.20 -7.55 5.36
CA ASN A 104 4.02 -9.00 5.16
C ASN A 104 3.61 -9.37 3.73
N ARG A 105 3.80 -8.47 2.75
CA ARG A 105 3.31 -8.66 1.38
C ARG A 105 4.38 -9.16 0.42
N LEU A 106 3.97 -10.11 -0.41
CA LEU A 106 4.63 -10.59 -1.62
C LEU A 106 3.63 -10.50 -2.76
N ARG A 107 4.12 -10.40 -3.99
CA ARG A 107 3.26 -10.38 -5.17
C ARG A 107 3.76 -11.35 -6.21
N ILE A 108 2.84 -11.95 -6.96
CA ILE A 108 3.15 -12.72 -8.15
C ILE A 108 2.49 -12.01 -9.33
N SER A 109 3.28 -11.64 -10.35
CA SER A 109 2.76 -11.03 -11.56
C SER A 109 1.99 -12.05 -12.40
N ALA A 110 1.14 -11.59 -13.32
CA ALA A 110 0.40 -12.48 -14.24
C ALA A 110 1.33 -13.36 -15.10
N THR A 111 2.59 -12.96 -15.31
CA THR A 111 3.60 -13.75 -16.02
C THR A 111 4.28 -14.81 -15.16
N GLY A 112 3.94 -14.91 -13.87
CA GLY A 112 4.53 -15.88 -12.94
C GLY A 112 5.84 -15.41 -12.31
N LYS A 113 6.04 -14.08 -12.14
CA LYS A 113 7.22 -13.55 -11.45
C LYS A 113 6.90 -13.15 -10.01
N LEU A 114 7.70 -13.62 -9.05
CA LEU A 114 7.65 -13.22 -7.66
C LEU A 114 8.34 -11.87 -7.46
N HIS A 115 7.61 -10.93 -6.86
CA HIS A 115 8.11 -9.64 -6.43
C HIS A 115 8.08 -9.58 -4.91
N LEU A 116 9.27 -9.45 -4.31
CA LEU A 116 9.43 -9.34 -2.86
C LEU A 116 8.99 -7.95 -2.34
N CYS A 117 8.90 -6.97 -3.22
CA CYS A 117 8.48 -5.60 -2.95
C CYS A 117 7.70 -5.03 -4.14
N LEU A 118 6.87 -4.01 -3.90
CA LEU A 118 6.19 -3.25 -4.95
C LEU A 118 7.18 -2.48 -5.85
N PHE A 119 8.34 -2.11 -5.32
CA PHE A 119 9.36 -1.30 -5.98
C PHE A 119 10.64 -2.12 -6.21
N SER A 120 10.52 -3.43 -6.47
CA SER A 120 11.69 -4.24 -6.80
C SER A 120 12.14 -3.97 -8.24
N ASP A 121 13.45 -4.03 -8.50
CA ASP A 121 14.02 -3.82 -9.83
C ASP A 121 13.56 -4.89 -10.83
N LYS A 122 13.47 -6.14 -10.35
CA LYS A 122 13.08 -7.30 -11.16
C LYS A 122 12.19 -8.23 -10.34
N GLY A 123 11.41 -9.02 -11.05
CA GLY A 123 10.68 -10.16 -10.49
C GLY A 123 11.49 -11.45 -10.70
N LEU A 124 11.43 -12.34 -9.72
CA LEU A 124 12.08 -13.64 -9.70
C LEU A 124 11.19 -14.65 -10.42
N ASP A 125 11.74 -15.48 -11.31
CA ASP A 125 10.94 -16.38 -12.12
C ASP A 125 10.42 -17.56 -11.29
N LEU A 126 9.10 -17.66 -11.13
CA LEU A 126 8.45 -18.85 -10.56
C LEU A 126 7.77 -19.70 -11.64
N ARG A 127 7.70 -19.23 -12.88
CA ARG A 127 6.85 -19.84 -13.92
C ARG A 127 7.20 -21.30 -14.13
N GLN A 128 8.49 -21.62 -14.16
CA GLN A 128 8.96 -22.99 -14.36
C GLN A 128 8.55 -23.95 -13.23
N LEU A 129 8.31 -23.44 -12.02
CA LEU A 129 7.90 -24.20 -10.83
C LEU A 129 6.38 -24.19 -10.61
N LEU A 130 5.63 -23.64 -11.57
CA LEU A 130 4.16 -23.54 -11.54
C LEU A 130 3.51 -24.38 -12.67
N GLN A 131 4.25 -25.30 -13.29
CA GLN A 131 3.76 -26.08 -14.43
C GLN A 131 2.95 -27.31 -13.99
N HIS A 132 3.37 -27.98 -12.91
CA HIS A 132 2.78 -29.23 -12.45
C HIS A 132 2.65 -29.28 -10.92
N ALA A 133 1.70 -30.06 -10.41
CA ALA A 133 1.39 -30.14 -8.99
C ALA A 133 2.46 -30.84 -8.14
N ASP A 134 3.26 -31.72 -8.75
CA ASP A 134 4.39 -32.42 -8.14
C ASP A 134 5.59 -31.49 -7.86
N GLN A 135 5.62 -30.29 -8.45
CA GLN A 135 6.65 -29.28 -8.20
C GLN A 135 6.44 -28.48 -6.90
N LYS A 136 5.38 -28.78 -6.13
CA LYS A 136 4.99 -27.99 -4.94
C LYS A 136 6.12 -27.82 -3.93
N ASP A 137 6.84 -28.90 -3.60
CA ASP A 137 7.88 -28.85 -2.58
C ASP A 137 9.11 -28.05 -3.06
N GLU A 138 9.45 -28.17 -4.34
CA GLU A 138 10.50 -27.36 -4.99
C GLU A 138 10.12 -25.88 -5.01
N LEU A 139 8.86 -25.56 -5.33
CA LEU A 139 8.35 -24.19 -5.30
C LEU A 139 8.44 -23.57 -3.90
N ILE A 140 8.03 -24.31 -2.86
CA ILE A 140 8.11 -23.85 -1.47
C ILE A 140 9.57 -23.57 -1.08
N ALA A 141 10.47 -24.51 -1.37
CA ALA A 141 11.89 -24.36 -1.06
C ALA A 141 12.49 -23.14 -1.79
N HIS A 142 12.20 -22.99 -3.09
CA HIS A 142 12.65 -21.86 -3.87
C HIS A 142 12.14 -20.53 -3.29
N MET A 143 10.83 -20.43 -3.01
CA MET A 143 10.25 -19.23 -2.41
C MET A 143 10.89 -18.88 -1.05
N GLN A 144 11.13 -19.86 -0.19
CA GLN A 144 11.80 -19.66 1.10
C GLN A 144 13.22 -19.12 0.95
N THR A 145 13.99 -19.64 -0.01
CA THR A 145 15.33 -19.13 -0.32
C THR A 145 15.27 -17.66 -0.77
N GLN A 146 14.36 -17.33 -1.69
CA GLN A 146 14.22 -15.98 -2.23
C GLN A 146 13.80 -14.95 -1.17
N LEU A 147 13.10 -15.36 -0.11
CA LEU A 147 12.67 -14.43 0.95
C LEU A 147 13.83 -13.79 1.71
N ASN A 148 15.01 -14.43 1.72
CA ASN A 148 16.20 -13.86 2.33
C ASN A 148 16.67 -12.56 1.64
N ASP A 149 16.28 -12.35 0.37
CA ASP A 149 16.63 -11.16 -0.41
C ASP A 149 15.63 -10.00 -0.21
N LYS A 150 14.61 -10.18 0.65
CA LYS A 150 13.64 -9.12 0.95
C LYS A 150 14.32 -8.01 1.75
N LYS A 151 14.58 -6.89 1.07
CA LYS A 151 15.11 -5.67 1.70
C LYS A 151 14.21 -5.18 2.85
N VAL A 152 14.83 -4.58 3.86
CA VAL A 152 14.16 -4.00 5.03
C VAL A 152 13.26 -2.80 4.68
N SER A 153 13.57 -2.09 3.59
CA SER A 153 12.82 -0.94 3.09
C SER A 153 12.75 -0.95 1.57
N HIS A 154 11.74 -0.24 1.03
CA HIS A 154 11.63 0.01 -0.41
C HIS A 154 12.38 1.27 -0.86
N TYR A 155 12.89 2.11 0.05
CA TYR A 155 13.70 3.30 -0.29
C TYR A 155 12.99 4.34 -1.18
N LEU A 156 11.67 4.41 -1.10
CA LEU A 156 10.87 5.32 -1.94
C LEU A 156 11.02 6.76 -1.46
N GLN A 157 11.22 6.95 -0.15
CA GLN A 157 11.57 8.22 0.46
C GLN A 157 12.89 8.81 -0.08
N ASP A 158 13.77 7.95 -0.62
CA ASP A 158 15.05 8.35 -1.24
C ASP A 158 14.93 8.50 -2.76
N GLY A 159 13.70 8.47 -3.31
CA GLY A 159 13.44 8.53 -4.75
C GLY A 159 13.69 7.23 -5.50
N ASN A 160 13.96 6.11 -4.82
CA ASN A 160 14.16 4.82 -5.46
C ASN A 160 12.81 4.16 -5.78
N THR A 161 12.40 4.23 -7.05
CA THR A 161 11.17 3.60 -7.55
C THR A 161 11.37 2.16 -8.01
N GLY A 162 12.62 1.66 -7.98
CA GLY A 162 13.01 0.40 -8.58
C GLY A 162 12.60 0.27 -10.05
N GLY A 163 12.22 -0.95 -10.46
CA GLY A 163 11.78 -1.27 -11.82
C GLY A 163 10.30 -1.00 -12.08
N THR A 164 9.59 -0.36 -11.15
CA THR A 164 8.15 -0.15 -11.25
C THR A 164 7.87 1.14 -12.02
N SER A 165 7.59 0.99 -13.32
CA SER A 165 7.16 2.10 -14.18
C SER A 165 5.79 2.62 -13.77
N HIS A 166 4.82 1.72 -13.56
CA HIS A 166 3.49 2.08 -13.03
C HIS A 166 2.93 0.94 -12.16
N LEU A 167 2.06 1.27 -11.20
CA LEU A 167 1.59 0.30 -10.19
C LEU A 167 0.73 -0.83 -10.77
N ALA A 168 0.03 -0.58 -11.89
CA ALA A 168 -0.80 -1.60 -12.54
C ALA A 168 0.02 -2.82 -13.04
N MET A 169 1.34 -2.69 -13.26
CA MET A 169 2.21 -3.81 -13.64
C MET A 169 2.16 -4.97 -12.64
N LEU A 170 1.93 -4.66 -11.36
CA LEU A 170 1.97 -5.62 -10.25
C LEU A 170 0.60 -5.78 -9.57
N GLY A 171 -0.48 -5.47 -10.29
CA GLY A 171 -1.85 -5.56 -9.77
C GLY A 171 -2.15 -4.53 -8.68
N GLY A 172 -1.57 -3.33 -8.80
CA GLY A 172 -1.90 -2.14 -8.00
C GLY A 172 -3.14 -1.43 -8.48
#